data_AF-A0A3R6DCK6-F1
#
_entry.id   AF-A0A3R6DCK6-F1
#
_cell.length_a   1.000
_cell.length_b   1.000
_cell.length_c   1.000
_cell.angle_alpha   90.00
_cell.angle_beta   90.00
_cell.angle_gamma   90.00
#
_symmetry.space_group_name_H-M   'P 1'
#
loop_
_entity.id
_entity.type
_entity.pdbx_description
1 polymer ?
#
loop_
_entity_poly.entity_id
_entity_poly.type
_entity_poly.pdbx_seq_one_letter_code
_entity_poly.pdbx_strand_id
1 'polypeptide(L)'
;MKDYIWDGEIDMGWEDMKSYLIEVSDKFVQKALILANQSSNIIVQKLVNEKSMQRFEAVIDALSENMEDIFYYTYEDLEGNAVSGLKMKSWILLGAATEVALQIFLSIYIQDYQSANWQQWEEFSENEVKNAVFDTLNNLMEEGKIKREYVRSIKEAVRDEIKYHVKIHPIEKVMLDEIISFYEINRILDQDDIEVLRSIQKNRNCIHAYMDRKIGLWSELQYCIRFFCALLETLAFRMPEEV
;
A
#
# COMPACT_ATOMS: atom_id res chain seq x y z
N MET A 1 2.45 17.54 21.63
CA MET A 1 2.65 16.79 20.38
C MET A 1 1.93 17.59 19.31
N LYS A 2 2.60 17.99 18.22
CA LYS A 2 1.85 18.45 17.05
C LYS A 2 1.30 17.19 16.42
N ASP A 3 0.03 16.91 16.68
CA ASP A 3 -0.68 15.88 15.93
C ASP A 3 -0.87 16.47 14.53
N TYR A 4 -0.06 16.03 13.56
CA TYR A 4 -0.28 16.29 12.15
C TYR A 4 -1.49 15.46 11.70
N ILE A 5 -2.67 15.88 12.14
CA ILE A 5 -3.96 15.33 11.70
C ILE A 5 -4.26 16.02 10.38
N TRP A 6 -4.58 15.23 9.36
CA TRP A 6 -5.08 15.78 8.12
C TRP A 6 -6.46 16.41 8.36
N ASP A 7 -6.53 17.74 8.33
CA ASP A 7 -7.76 18.50 8.57
C ASP A 7 -8.52 18.86 7.27
N GLY A 8 -7.98 18.47 6.12
CA GLY A 8 -8.55 18.79 4.81
C GLY A 8 -8.20 20.18 4.29
N GLU A 9 -7.39 20.98 4.99
CA GLU A 9 -7.24 22.42 4.71
C GLU A 9 -6.17 22.79 3.67
N ILE A 10 -5.42 21.84 3.10
CA ILE A 10 -4.51 22.17 1.98
C ILE A 10 -5.36 22.46 0.74
N ASP A 11 -5.75 23.72 0.55
CA ASP A 11 -6.41 24.18 -0.67
C ASP A 11 -5.38 24.59 -1.74
N MET A 12 -4.94 23.60 -2.52
CA MET A 12 -4.00 23.77 -3.61
C MET A 12 -4.58 23.40 -4.98
N GLY A 13 -4.47 24.30 -5.94
CA GLY A 13 -4.75 24.01 -7.35
C GLY A 13 -3.78 22.95 -7.91
N TRP A 14 -4.05 22.44 -9.12
CA TRP A 14 -3.22 21.39 -9.74
C TRP A 14 -1.76 21.81 -9.96
N GLU A 15 -1.50 23.06 -10.32
CA GLU A 15 -0.14 23.59 -10.52
C GLU A 15 0.67 23.63 -9.21
N ASP A 16 0.12 24.26 -8.17
CA ASP A 16 0.78 24.33 -6.85
C ASP A 16 0.97 22.93 -6.24
N MET A 17 -0.03 22.06 -6.39
CA MET A 17 0.01 20.68 -5.90
C MET A 17 1.06 19.85 -6.63
N LYS A 18 1.33 20.09 -7.92
CA LYS A 18 2.42 19.44 -8.65
C LYS A 18 3.77 19.78 -8.00
N SER A 19 4.06 21.06 -7.81
CA SER A 19 5.32 21.50 -7.20
C SER A 19 5.45 20.99 -5.77
N TYR A 20 4.37 21.04 -4.99
CA TYR A 20 4.35 20.59 -3.61
C TYR A 20 4.56 19.08 -3.49
N LEU A 21 3.90 18.27 -4.34
CA LEU A 21 4.10 16.82 -4.38
C LEU A 21 5.57 16.46 -4.60
N ILE A 22 6.23 17.11 -5.56
CA ILE A 22 7.64 16.87 -5.88
C ILE A 22 8.52 17.24 -4.67
N GLU A 23 8.32 18.44 -4.11
CA GLU A 23 9.11 18.93 -2.97
C GLU A 23 9.00 18.00 -1.75
N VAL A 24 7.78 17.63 -1.38
CA VAL A 24 7.54 16.79 -0.21
C VAL A 24 8.05 15.36 -0.42
N SER A 25 7.93 14.83 -1.64
CA SER A 25 8.45 13.50 -1.97
C SER A 25 9.97 13.45 -1.92
N ASP A 26 10.66 14.47 -2.45
CA ASP A 26 12.13 14.56 -2.37
C ASP A 26 12.59 14.62 -0.90
N LYS A 27 11.98 15.47 -0.07
CA LYS A 27 12.31 15.54 1.36
C LYS A 27 12.12 14.20 2.07
N PHE A 28 11.02 13.49 1.79
CA PHE A 28 10.76 12.17 2.33
C PHE A 28 11.82 11.16 1.89
N VAL A 29 12.20 11.15 0.61
CA VAL A 29 13.25 10.28 0.05
C VAL A 29 14.60 10.57 0.66
N GLN A 30 15.02 11.83 0.73
CA GLN A 30 16.32 12.21 1.30
C GLN A 30 16.43 11.74 2.75
N LYS A 31 15.40 12.00 3.57
CA LYS A 31 15.38 11.56 4.96
C LYS A 31 15.45 10.03 5.07
N ALA A 32 14.67 9.30 4.27
CA ALA A 32 14.68 7.84 4.26
C ALA A 32 16.06 7.27 3.86
N LEU A 33 16.74 7.87 2.87
CA LEU A 33 18.08 7.46 2.45
C LEU A 33 19.13 7.71 3.53
N ILE A 34 19.10 8.87 4.17
CA ILE A 34 20.02 9.20 5.27
C ILE A 34 19.89 8.14 6.38
N LEU A 35 18.67 7.89 6.82
CA LEU A 35 18.38 6.91 7.88
C LEU A 35 18.77 5.48 7.48
N ALA A 36 18.51 5.08 6.24
CA ALA A 36 18.90 3.76 5.74
C ALA A 36 20.42 3.59 5.71
N ASN A 37 21.17 4.61 5.29
CA ASN A 37 22.63 4.60 5.25
C ASN A 37 23.26 4.60 6.66
N GLN A 38 22.60 5.23 7.62
CA GLN A 38 23.02 5.23 9.04
C GLN A 38 22.63 3.93 9.77
N SER A 39 21.65 3.18 9.25
CA SER A 39 21.15 1.96 9.89
C SER A 39 22.20 0.85 9.91
N SER A 40 22.34 0.17 11.04
CA SER A 40 23.14 -1.07 11.13
C SER A 40 22.40 -2.30 10.59
N ASN A 41 21.13 -2.15 10.22
CA ASN A 41 20.30 -3.25 9.74
C ASN A 41 20.39 -3.38 8.21
N ILE A 42 21.00 -4.47 7.76
CA ILE A 42 21.21 -4.75 6.33
C ILE A 42 19.92 -4.89 5.51
N ILE A 43 18.80 -5.27 6.15
CA ILE A 43 17.51 -5.34 5.48
C ILE A 43 17.05 -3.93 5.10
N VAL A 44 17.22 -2.96 6.01
CA VAL A 44 16.86 -1.55 5.77
C VAL A 44 17.67 -1.00 4.59
N GLN A 45 19.00 -1.15 4.61
CA GLN A 45 19.88 -0.71 3.51
C GLN A 45 19.53 -1.36 2.17
N LYS A 46 19.08 -2.62 2.19
CA LYS A 46 18.69 -3.34 0.96
C LYS A 46 17.35 -2.89 0.41
N LEU A 47 16.39 -2.54 1.26
CA LEU A 47 15.05 -2.13 0.86
C LEU A 47 14.99 -0.64 0.52
N VAL A 48 15.73 0.19 1.26
CA VAL A 48 15.80 1.65 1.11
C VAL A 48 17.23 2.01 0.68
N ASN A 49 17.41 2.16 -0.63
CA ASN A 49 18.63 2.63 -1.28
C ASN A 49 18.30 3.51 -2.49
N GLU A 50 19.35 4.08 -3.10
CA GLU A 50 19.24 4.98 -4.26
C GLU A 50 18.34 4.39 -5.37
N LYS A 51 18.49 3.11 -5.71
CA LYS A 51 17.71 2.49 -6.80
C LYS A 51 16.25 2.31 -6.45
N SER A 52 15.93 1.94 -5.22
CA SER A 52 14.53 1.85 -4.78
C SER A 52 13.88 3.22 -4.70
N MET A 53 14.62 4.24 -4.25
CA MET A 53 14.09 5.61 -4.14
C MET A 53 13.89 6.25 -5.51
N GLN A 54 14.83 6.08 -6.45
CA GLN A 54 14.66 6.53 -7.84
C GLN A 54 13.40 5.93 -8.50
N ARG A 55 13.04 4.69 -8.16
CA ARG A 55 11.80 4.09 -8.65
C ARG A 55 10.56 4.71 -8.02
N PHE A 56 10.62 5.06 -6.75
CA PHE A 56 9.54 5.79 -6.08
C PHE A 56 9.37 7.19 -6.70
N GLU A 57 10.46 7.94 -6.85
CA GLU A 57 10.49 9.26 -7.51
C GLU A 57 9.94 9.18 -8.94
N ALA A 58 10.29 8.14 -9.72
CA ALA A 58 9.72 7.96 -11.06
C ALA A 58 8.19 7.76 -11.06
N VAL A 59 7.61 7.15 -10.02
CA VAL A 59 6.14 7.07 -9.88
C VAL A 59 5.56 8.44 -9.55
N ILE A 60 6.22 9.20 -8.68
CA ILE A 60 5.83 10.58 -8.34
C ILE A 60 5.89 11.49 -9.56
N ASP A 61 6.98 11.45 -10.31
CA ASP A 61 7.15 12.23 -11.55
C ASP A 61 6.04 11.92 -12.55
N ALA A 62 5.77 10.63 -12.80
CA ALA A 62 4.70 10.21 -13.70
C ALA A 62 3.29 10.62 -13.23
N LEU A 63 3.06 10.70 -11.92
CA LEU A 63 1.81 11.24 -11.36
C LEU A 63 1.75 12.76 -11.54
N SER A 64 2.85 13.46 -11.30
CA SER A 64 2.98 14.91 -11.39
C SER A 64 2.82 15.42 -12.83
N GLU A 65 3.32 14.67 -13.82
CA GLU A 65 3.15 14.96 -15.25
C GLU A 65 1.68 14.95 -15.65
N ASN A 66 0.89 14.01 -15.11
CA ASN A 66 -0.55 13.96 -15.42
C ASN A 66 -1.30 15.19 -14.89
N MET A 67 -0.80 15.89 -13.86
CA MET A 67 -1.52 17.01 -13.25
C MET A 67 -1.69 18.21 -14.20
N GLU A 68 -0.71 18.44 -15.09
CA GLU A 68 -0.83 19.47 -16.12
C GLU A 68 -1.99 19.16 -17.07
N ASP A 69 -2.09 17.91 -17.53
CA ASP A 69 -3.19 17.46 -18.39
C ASP A 69 -4.54 17.52 -17.66
N ILE A 70 -4.58 17.08 -16.39
CA ILE A 70 -5.80 17.08 -15.57
C ILE A 70 -6.35 18.50 -15.39
N PHE A 71 -5.48 19.49 -15.22
CA PHE A 71 -5.88 20.89 -15.14
C PHE A 71 -6.77 21.25 -16.33
N TYR A 72 -6.32 21.01 -17.57
CA TYR A 72 -7.10 21.29 -18.77
C TYR A 72 -8.43 20.54 -18.81
N TYR A 73 -8.42 19.24 -18.52
CA TYR A 73 -9.64 18.42 -18.58
C TYR A 73 -10.68 18.75 -17.51
N THR A 74 -10.26 19.29 -16.36
CA THR A 74 -11.16 19.65 -15.27
C THR A 74 -11.94 20.93 -15.56
N TYR A 75 -11.36 21.88 -16.29
CA TYR A 75 -12.02 23.15 -16.62
C TYR A 75 -12.91 23.09 -17.87
N GLU A 76 -12.66 22.15 -18.77
CA GLU A 76 -13.36 22.07 -20.06
C GLU A 76 -14.53 21.04 -20.09
N ASP A 77 -14.88 20.41 -18.96
CA ASP A 77 -15.94 19.37 -18.85
C ASP A 77 -15.84 18.29 -19.96
N LEU A 78 -14.61 17.88 -20.29
CA LEU A 78 -14.35 16.93 -21.36
C LEU A 78 -14.62 15.49 -20.90
N GLU A 79 -15.35 14.74 -21.72
CA GLU A 79 -15.66 13.32 -21.51
C GLU A 79 -15.04 12.43 -22.61
N GLY A 80 -14.82 11.14 -22.29
CA GLY A 80 -14.41 10.14 -23.27
C GLY A 80 -13.28 9.23 -22.79
N ASN A 81 -12.89 8.27 -23.65
CA ASN A 81 -11.94 7.21 -23.29
C ASN A 81 -10.56 7.74 -22.88
N ALA A 82 -10.09 8.83 -23.50
CA ALA A 82 -8.81 9.44 -23.15
C ALA A 82 -8.83 10.03 -21.72
N VAL A 83 -9.90 10.76 -21.38
CA VAL A 83 -10.10 11.35 -20.05
C VAL A 83 -10.24 10.26 -18.99
N SER A 84 -11.04 9.22 -19.27
CA SER A 84 -11.18 8.05 -18.39
C SER A 84 -9.83 7.34 -18.20
N GLY A 85 -9.05 7.17 -19.28
CA GLY A 85 -7.72 6.57 -19.22
C GLY A 85 -6.75 7.36 -18.35
N LEU A 86 -6.70 8.68 -18.51
CA LEU A 86 -5.86 9.56 -17.69
C LEU A 86 -6.24 9.50 -16.21
N LYS A 87 -7.55 9.51 -15.92
CA LYS A 87 -8.10 9.41 -14.57
C LYS A 87 -7.73 8.08 -13.91
N MET A 88 -7.90 6.97 -14.63
CA MET A 88 -7.47 5.65 -14.17
C MET A 88 -5.97 5.60 -13.91
N LYS A 89 -5.15 6.08 -14.87
CA LYS A 89 -3.69 6.13 -14.74
C LYS A 89 -3.28 6.88 -13.47
N SER A 90 -3.91 8.02 -13.20
CA SER A 90 -3.58 8.85 -12.04
C SER A 90 -3.94 8.18 -10.71
N TRP A 91 -5.12 7.54 -10.62
CA TRP A 91 -5.48 6.74 -9.44
C TRP A 91 -4.54 5.54 -9.22
N ILE A 92 -4.12 4.87 -10.30
CA ILE A 92 -3.18 3.75 -10.23
C ILE A 92 -1.83 4.22 -9.69
N LEU A 93 -1.31 5.33 -10.21
CA LEU A 93 -0.04 5.91 -9.79
C LEU A 93 -0.09 6.40 -8.35
N LEU A 94 -1.15 7.09 -7.94
CA LEU A 94 -1.35 7.51 -6.55
C LEU A 94 -1.38 6.32 -5.59
N GLY A 95 -2.12 5.26 -5.94
CA GLY A 95 -2.15 4.03 -5.14
C GLY A 95 -0.79 3.35 -5.05
N ALA A 96 -0.01 3.32 -6.14
CA ALA A 96 1.35 2.78 -6.13
C ALA A 96 2.30 3.63 -5.27
N ALA A 97 2.25 4.95 -5.39
CA ALA A 97 3.04 5.86 -4.56
C ALA A 97 2.70 5.70 -3.06
N THR A 98 1.41 5.58 -2.74
CA THR A 98 0.94 5.33 -1.36
C THR A 98 1.46 4.02 -0.81
N GLU A 99 1.37 2.92 -1.59
CA GLU A 99 1.88 1.60 -1.19
C GLU A 99 3.39 1.67 -0.87
N VAL A 100 4.17 2.28 -1.75
CA VAL A 100 5.63 2.40 -1.58
C VAL A 100 5.99 3.31 -0.41
N ALA A 101 5.32 4.44 -0.22
CA ALA A 101 5.57 5.34 0.90
C ALA A 101 5.37 4.66 2.26
N LEU A 102 4.27 3.91 2.41
CA LEU A 102 3.97 3.14 3.62
C LEU A 102 4.99 2.02 3.84
N GLN A 103 5.46 1.36 2.77
CA GLN A 103 6.52 0.35 2.83
C GLN A 103 7.87 0.95 3.23
N ILE A 104 8.22 2.13 2.72
CA ILE A 104 9.46 2.83 3.08
C ILE A 104 9.47 3.16 4.57
N PHE A 105 8.38 3.75 5.08
CA PHE A 105 8.27 4.08 6.49
C PHE A 105 8.43 2.85 7.39
N LEU A 106 7.68 1.77 7.12
CA LEU A 106 7.81 0.53 7.89
C LEU A 106 9.17 -0.15 7.69
N SER A 107 9.86 0.07 6.57
CA SER A 107 11.23 -0.43 6.38
C SER A 107 12.23 0.26 7.31
N ILE A 108 12.05 1.53 7.66
CA ILE A 108 12.85 2.19 8.69
C ILE A 108 12.62 1.52 10.06
N TYR A 109 11.38 1.11 10.34
CA TYR A 109 10.95 0.39 11.54
C TYR A 109 10.90 -1.13 11.35
N ILE A 110 11.78 -1.71 10.53
CA ILE A 110 11.64 -3.13 10.11
C ILE A 110 11.63 -4.11 11.28
N GLN A 111 12.33 -3.79 12.37
CA GLN A 111 12.35 -4.63 13.58
C GLN A 111 10.99 -4.65 14.27
N ASP A 112 10.33 -3.49 14.39
CA ASP A 112 8.99 -3.38 14.97
C ASP A 112 7.96 -4.08 14.08
N TYR A 113 8.05 -3.88 12.77
CA TYR A 113 7.21 -4.59 11.80
C TYR A 113 7.32 -6.12 11.93
N GLN A 114 8.54 -6.64 12.01
CA GLN A 114 8.79 -8.09 12.17
C GLN A 114 8.32 -8.60 13.54
N SER A 115 8.44 -7.79 14.59
CA SER A 115 8.04 -8.17 15.96
C SER A 115 6.54 -8.12 16.18
N ALA A 116 5.81 -7.35 15.35
CA ALA A 116 4.35 -7.23 15.44
C ALA A 116 3.60 -8.53 15.11
N ASN A 117 4.29 -9.56 14.57
CA ASN A 117 3.69 -10.85 14.19
C ASN A 117 2.39 -10.70 13.40
N TRP A 118 2.34 -9.67 12.54
CA TRP A 118 1.10 -9.30 11.88
C TRP A 118 0.60 -10.40 10.94
N GLN A 119 -0.69 -10.70 11.06
CA GLN A 119 -1.37 -11.85 10.42
C GLN A 119 -0.73 -13.21 10.73
N GLN A 120 0.05 -13.35 11.81
CA GLN A 120 0.61 -14.64 12.21
C GLN A 120 -0.27 -15.31 13.26
N TRP A 121 -0.37 -16.63 13.22
CA TRP A 121 -1.01 -17.42 14.27
C TRP A 121 -0.01 -17.78 15.36
N GLU A 122 -0.32 -17.38 16.59
CA GLU A 122 0.46 -17.75 17.76
C GLU A 122 0.13 -19.19 18.18
N GLU A 123 1.15 -19.95 18.60
CA GLU A 123 1.03 -21.31 19.15
C GLU A 123 0.33 -22.34 18.22
N PHE A 124 0.38 -22.14 16.90
CA PHE A 124 -0.27 -23.03 15.93
C PHE A 124 0.51 -24.34 15.69
N SER A 125 -0.11 -25.48 16.02
CA SER A 125 0.42 -26.82 15.78
C SER A 125 0.23 -27.26 14.32
N GLU A 126 1.08 -26.77 13.41
CA GLU A 126 0.94 -26.98 11.95
C GLU A 126 0.71 -28.45 11.59
N ASN A 127 1.55 -29.36 12.08
CA ASN A 127 1.49 -30.77 11.68
C ASN A 127 0.20 -31.45 12.15
N GLU A 128 -0.24 -31.15 13.37
CA GLU A 128 -1.43 -31.76 13.96
C GLU A 128 -2.69 -31.35 13.21
N VAL A 129 -2.89 -30.05 13.01
CA VAL A 129 -4.06 -29.50 12.32
C VAL A 129 -4.08 -29.96 10.87
N LYS A 130 -2.94 -29.88 10.17
CA LYS A 130 -2.82 -30.28 8.76
C LYS A 130 -3.13 -31.75 8.56
N ASN A 131 -2.60 -32.64 9.42
CA ASN A 131 -2.86 -34.07 9.32
C ASN A 131 -4.34 -34.38 9.58
N ALA A 132 -4.95 -33.79 10.62
CA ALA A 132 -6.36 -33.98 10.94
C ALA A 132 -7.30 -33.59 9.78
N VAL A 133 -7.04 -32.44 9.15
CA VAL A 133 -7.79 -31.99 7.97
C VAL A 133 -7.57 -32.93 6.79
N PHE A 134 -6.33 -33.34 6.55
CA PHE A 134 -5.98 -34.18 5.39
C PHE A 134 -6.55 -35.58 5.46
N ASP A 135 -6.59 -36.16 6.66
CA ASP A 135 -7.16 -37.47 6.93
C ASP A 135 -8.67 -37.44 6.76
N THR A 136 -9.34 -36.39 7.25
CA THR A 136 -10.77 -36.18 7.03
C THR A 136 -11.11 -36.10 5.54
N LEU A 137 -10.34 -35.33 4.77
CA LEU A 137 -10.54 -35.23 3.31
C LEU A 137 -10.30 -36.56 2.59
N ASN A 138 -9.31 -37.33 3.01
CA ASN A 138 -9.06 -38.66 2.45
C ASN A 138 -10.24 -39.61 2.73
N ASN A 139 -10.76 -39.62 3.96
CA ASN A 139 -11.91 -40.45 4.32
C ASN A 139 -13.15 -40.09 3.49
N LEU A 140 -13.44 -38.80 3.32
CA LEU A 140 -14.56 -38.34 2.48
C LEU A 140 -14.39 -38.74 1.00
N MET A 141 -13.15 -38.80 0.52
CA MET A 141 -12.84 -39.26 -0.84
C MET A 141 -13.07 -40.78 -0.97
N GLU A 142 -12.63 -41.56 0.02
CA GLU A 142 -12.84 -43.02 0.06
C GLU A 142 -14.32 -43.39 0.18
N GLU A 143 -15.09 -42.60 0.93
CA GLU A 143 -16.56 -42.72 1.03
C GLU A 143 -17.31 -42.27 -0.24
N GLY A 144 -16.59 -41.77 -1.26
CA GLY A 144 -17.19 -41.30 -2.52
C GLY A 144 -17.98 -39.99 -2.40
N LYS A 145 -17.86 -39.28 -1.28
CA LYS A 145 -18.58 -38.01 -1.03
C LYS A 145 -17.94 -36.82 -1.74
N ILE A 146 -16.65 -36.90 -2.07
CA ILE A 146 -15.90 -35.85 -2.76
C ILE A 146 -14.93 -36.46 -3.77
N LYS A 147 -14.71 -35.77 -4.89
CA LYS A 147 -13.78 -36.22 -5.93
C LYS A 147 -12.32 -35.93 -5.57
N ARG A 148 -11.41 -36.73 -6.12
CA ARG A 148 -9.96 -36.62 -5.88
C ARG A 148 -9.40 -35.25 -6.26
N GLU A 149 -9.86 -34.66 -7.36
CA GLU A 149 -9.43 -33.35 -7.81
C GLU A 149 -9.76 -32.24 -6.80
N TYR A 150 -10.90 -32.33 -6.12
CA TYR A 150 -11.32 -31.38 -5.09
C TYR A 150 -10.53 -31.59 -3.80
N VAL A 151 -10.29 -32.85 -3.40
CA VAL A 151 -9.42 -33.15 -2.26
C VAL A 151 -8.03 -32.56 -2.47
N ARG A 152 -7.44 -32.73 -3.65
CA ARG A 152 -6.13 -32.14 -3.95
C ARG A 152 -6.15 -30.62 -3.82
N SER A 153 -7.14 -29.96 -4.44
CA SER A 153 -7.27 -28.51 -4.41
C SER A 153 -7.46 -27.96 -2.99
N ILE A 154 -8.27 -28.61 -2.16
CA ILE A 154 -8.47 -28.19 -0.76
C ILE A 154 -7.18 -28.41 0.05
N LYS A 155 -6.48 -29.53 -0.14
CA LYS A 155 -5.20 -29.78 0.54
C LYS A 155 -4.14 -28.74 0.17
N GLU A 156 -4.12 -28.28 -1.07
CA GLU A 156 -3.27 -27.18 -1.51
C GLU A 156 -3.67 -25.87 -0.81
N ALA A 157 -4.95 -25.50 -0.84
CA ALA A 157 -5.46 -24.31 -0.16
C ALA A 157 -5.11 -24.29 1.35
N VAL A 158 -5.30 -25.41 2.05
CA VAL A 158 -4.95 -25.53 3.48
C VAL A 158 -3.45 -25.35 3.72
N ARG A 159 -2.58 -25.89 2.85
CA ARG A 159 -1.13 -25.68 2.98
C ARG A 159 -0.77 -24.22 2.80
N ASP A 160 -1.35 -23.60 1.79
CA ASP A 160 -1.05 -22.20 1.44
C ASP A 160 -1.51 -21.26 2.56
N GLU A 161 -2.70 -21.50 3.12
CA GLU A 161 -3.25 -20.74 4.24
C GLU A 161 -2.39 -20.86 5.51
N ILE A 162 -2.04 -22.10 5.89
CA ILE A 162 -1.15 -22.31 7.04
C ILE A 162 0.20 -21.62 6.79
N LYS A 163 0.79 -21.80 5.61
CA LYS A 163 2.08 -21.22 5.27
C LYS A 163 2.06 -19.69 5.31
N TYR A 164 0.95 -19.07 4.92
CA TYR A 164 0.73 -17.62 4.97
C TYR A 164 0.73 -17.13 6.44
N HIS A 165 0.03 -17.82 7.33
CA HIS A 165 -0.10 -17.43 8.73
C HIS A 165 1.03 -17.87 9.68
N VAL A 166 2.03 -18.62 9.20
CA VAL A 166 3.20 -19.04 10.01
C VAL A 166 4.53 -18.41 9.54
N LYS A 167 4.49 -17.58 8.49
CA LYS A 167 5.67 -16.85 8.00
C LYS A 167 5.41 -15.35 7.96
N ILE A 168 6.34 -14.59 8.55
CA ILE A 168 6.35 -13.13 8.42
C ILE A 168 6.42 -12.74 6.94
N HIS A 169 5.46 -11.93 6.50
CA HIS A 169 5.39 -11.43 5.14
C HIS A 169 6.52 -10.40 4.88
N PRO A 170 7.38 -10.61 3.87
CA PRO A 170 8.35 -9.60 3.48
C PRO A 170 7.64 -8.33 3.07
N ILE A 171 8.04 -7.19 3.64
CA ILE A 171 7.37 -5.91 3.48
C ILE A 171 7.24 -5.48 2.01
N GLU A 172 8.23 -5.80 1.17
CA GLU A 172 8.23 -5.50 -0.26
C GLU A 172 7.23 -6.33 -1.08
N LYS A 173 6.53 -7.27 -0.44
CA LYS A 173 5.48 -8.10 -1.05
C LYS A 173 4.09 -7.84 -0.48
N VAL A 174 3.99 -7.01 0.56
CA VAL A 174 2.71 -6.67 1.19
C VAL A 174 1.96 -5.70 0.29
N MET A 175 0.73 -6.06 -0.06
CA MET A 175 -0.12 -5.26 -0.95
C MET A 175 -0.69 -4.04 -0.24
N LEU A 176 -1.15 -3.03 -0.98
CA LEU A 176 -1.73 -1.81 -0.39
C LEU A 176 -2.88 -2.07 0.61
N ASP A 177 -3.75 -3.04 0.34
CA ASP A 177 -4.89 -3.35 1.22
C ASP A 177 -4.46 -3.94 2.56
N GLU A 178 -3.47 -4.81 2.48
CA GLU A 178 -2.77 -5.47 3.56
C GLU A 178 -1.99 -4.45 4.41
N ILE A 179 -1.17 -3.60 3.80
CA ILE A 179 -0.38 -2.60 4.54
C ILE A 179 -1.28 -1.55 5.21
N ILE A 180 -2.37 -1.09 4.60
CA ILE A 180 -3.32 -0.20 5.27
C ILE A 180 -3.89 -0.88 6.52
N SER A 181 -4.23 -2.17 6.43
CA SER A 181 -4.74 -2.94 7.58
C SER A 181 -3.69 -3.06 8.70
N PHE A 182 -2.40 -3.18 8.35
CA PHE A 182 -1.32 -3.13 9.34
C PHE A 182 -1.32 -1.79 10.10
N TYR A 183 -1.37 -0.67 9.38
CA TYR A 183 -1.37 0.67 9.99
C TYR A 183 -2.61 0.90 10.87
N GLU A 184 -3.77 0.42 10.44
CA GLU A 184 -5.04 0.48 11.18
C GLU A 184 -4.99 -0.32 12.49
N ILE A 185 -4.64 -1.61 12.42
CA ILE A 185 -4.62 -2.52 13.58
C ILE A 185 -3.60 -2.05 14.63
N ASN A 186 -2.43 -1.59 14.18
CA ASN A 186 -1.38 -1.09 15.06
C ASN A 186 -1.57 0.37 15.48
N ARG A 187 -2.68 1.01 15.05
CA ARG A 187 -3.01 2.41 15.38
C ARG A 187 -1.87 3.37 15.06
N ILE A 188 -1.18 3.12 13.95
CA ILE A 188 -0.13 4.00 13.45
C ILE A 188 -0.77 5.26 12.90
N LEU A 189 -1.88 5.14 12.16
CA LEU A 189 -2.67 6.28 11.69
C LEU A 189 -4.04 6.27 12.37
N ASP A 190 -4.70 7.44 12.39
CA ASP A 190 -6.06 7.55 12.91
C ASP A 190 -7.09 7.05 11.89
N GLN A 191 -8.36 6.95 12.32
CA GLN A 191 -9.40 6.39 11.48
C GLN A 191 -9.68 7.23 10.23
N ASP A 192 -9.54 8.55 10.33
CA ASP A 192 -9.83 9.47 9.23
C ASP A 192 -8.78 9.32 8.12
N ASP A 193 -7.49 9.25 8.49
CA ASP A 193 -6.40 8.92 7.58
C ASP A 193 -6.59 7.56 6.90
N ILE A 194 -7.01 6.54 7.68
CA ILE A 194 -7.30 5.19 7.16
C ILE A 194 -8.43 5.24 6.13
N GLU A 195 -9.50 6.01 6.36
CA GLU A 195 -10.61 6.14 5.41
C GLU A 195 -10.15 6.74 4.07
N VAL A 196 -9.27 7.75 4.09
CA VAL A 196 -8.70 8.32 2.86
C VAL A 196 -7.80 7.31 2.15
N LEU A 197 -6.97 6.57 2.87
CA LEU A 197 -6.17 5.48 2.31
C LEU A 197 -7.02 4.39 1.64
N ARG A 198 -8.15 4.01 2.27
CA ARG A 198 -9.12 3.06 1.68
C ARG A 198 -9.78 3.64 0.43
N SER A 199 -10.01 4.94 0.36
CA SER A 199 -10.48 5.62 -0.86
C SER A 199 -9.47 5.50 -2.00
N ILE A 200 -8.18 5.77 -1.73
CA ILE A 200 -7.09 5.59 -2.71
C ILE A 200 -7.03 4.13 -3.18
N GLN A 201 -7.04 3.18 -2.25
CA GLN A 201 -7.03 1.75 -2.55
C GLN A 201 -8.21 1.34 -3.45
N LYS A 202 -9.43 1.77 -3.11
CA LYS A 202 -10.65 1.49 -3.89
C LYS A 202 -10.59 2.06 -5.30
N ASN A 203 -10.03 3.26 -5.47
CA ASN A 203 -9.96 3.91 -6.77
C ASN A 203 -8.81 3.40 -7.64
N ARG A 204 -7.63 3.10 -7.09
CA ARG A 204 -6.52 2.39 -7.79
C ARG A 204 -7.03 1.11 -8.48
N ASN A 205 -7.96 0.45 -7.80
CA ASN A 205 -8.61 -0.78 -8.19
C ASN A 205 -9.48 -0.67 -9.47
N CYS A 206 -9.65 0.53 -10.05
CA CYS A 206 -10.25 0.72 -11.37
C CYS A 206 -9.45 0.06 -12.50
N ILE A 207 -8.16 -0.26 -12.30
CA ILE A 207 -7.33 -0.99 -13.26
C ILE A 207 -7.96 -2.32 -13.72
N HIS A 208 -8.78 -2.92 -12.86
CA HIS A 208 -9.55 -4.13 -13.17
C HIS A 208 -10.80 -3.80 -14.01
N ALA A 209 -10.58 -3.20 -15.19
CA ALA A 209 -11.61 -2.62 -16.06
C ALA A 209 -12.69 -3.60 -16.58
N TYR A 210 -12.48 -4.91 -16.43
CA TYR A 210 -13.50 -5.91 -16.74
C TYR A 210 -14.63 -5.93 -15.70
N MET A 211 -14.34 -5.61 -14.44
CA MET A 211 -15.36 -5.44 -13.41
C MET A 211 -15.98 -4.06 -13.53
N ASP A 212 -17.29 -3.97 -13.27
CA ASP A 212 -18.01 -2.68 -13.25
C ASP A 212 -17.59 -1.86 -12.02
N ARG A 213 -16.42 -1.21 -12.13
CA ARG A 213 -15.82 -0.37 -11.11
C ARG A 213 -15.87 1.08 -11.57
N LYS A 214 -16.46 1.93 -10.74
CA LYS A 214 -16.46 3.38 -10.96
C LYS A 214 -15.04 3.92 -10.84
N ILE A 215 -14.71 4.86 -11.73
CA ILE A 215 -13.48 5.65 -11.64
C ILE A 215 -13.81 6.90 -10.81
N GLY A 216 -13.06 7.17 -9.73
CA GLY A 216 -13.29 8.30 -8.83
C GLY A 216 -13.19 9.67 -9.51
N LEU A 217 -13.81 10.69 -8.93
CA LEU A 217 -13.87 12.05 -9.48
C LEU A 217 -12.51 12.76 -9.44
N TRP A 218 -12.36 13.82 -10.24
CA TRP A 218 -11.14 14.65 -10.22
C TRP A 218 -10.94 15.36 -8.89
N SER A 219 -12.02 15.86 -8.28
CA SER A 219 -12.00 16.48 -6.95
C SER A 219 -11.57 15.49 -5.87
N GLU A 220 -12.05 14.24 -5.93
CA GLU A 220 -11.63 13.17 -5.03
C GLU A 220 -10.15 12.83 -5.20
N LEU A 221 -9.67 12.77 -6.45
CA LEU A 221 -8.26 12.54 -6.75
C LEU A 221 -7.38 13.67 -6.19
N GLN A 222 -7.76 14.92 -6.43
CA GLN A 222 -7.08 16.11 -5.91
C GLN A 222 -6.99 16.07 -4.38
N TYR A 223 -8.11 15.80 -3.72
CA TYR A 223 -8.16 15.65 -2.27
C TYR A 223 -7.20 14.55 -1.78
N CYS A 224 -7.21 13.38 -2.43
CA CYS A 224 -6.35 12.27 -2.05
C CYS A 224 -4.86 12.53 -2.30
N ILE A 225 -4.51 13.33 -3.33
CA ILE A 225 -3.11 13.75 -3.56
C ILE A 225 -2.66 14.72 -2.47
N ARG A 226 -3.50 15.70 -2.10
CA ARG A 226 -3.21 16.63 -0.99
C ARG A 226 -3.00 15.86 0.32
N PHE A 227 -3.88 14.91 0.60
CA PHE A 227 -3.72 13.98 1.72
C PHE A 227 -2.41 13.19 1.63
N PHE A 228 -2.06 12.65 0.45
CA PHE A 228 -0.82 11.90 0.28
C PHE A 228 0.41 12.78 0.56
N CYS A 229 0.43 14.04 0.15
CA CYS A 229 1.50 14.97 0.51
C CYS A 229 1.59 15.17 2.03
N ALA A 230 0.46 15.41 2.69
CA ALA A 230 0.42 15.55 4.16
C ALA A 230 0.87 14.25 4.86
N LEU A 231 0.48 13.10 4.34
CA LEU A 231 0.92 11.79 4.83
C LEU A 231 2.44 11.65 4.74
N LEU A 232 3.06 12.02 3.61
CA LEU A 232 4.52 11.98 3.47
C LEU A 232 5.22 12.86 4.52
N GLU A 233 4.70 14.06 4.79
CA GLU A 233 5.22 14.92 5.87
C GLU A 233 5.06 14.27 7.24
N THR A 234 3.89 13.71 7.53
CA THR A 234 3.61 13.01 8.80
C THR A 234 4.53 11.82 9.00
N LEU A 235 4.72 10.99 7.96
CA LEU A 235 5.63 9.85 8.00
C LEU A 235 7.08 10.31 8.16
N ALA A 236 7.53 11.31 7.40
CA ALA A 236 8.86 11.89 7.55
C ALA A 236 9.09 12.46 8.95
N PHE A 237 8.11 13.17 9.51
CA PHE A 237 8.18 13.72 10.86
C PHE A 237 8.28 12.62 11.93
N ARG A 238 7.58 11.50 11.72
CA ARG A 238 7.60 10.36 12.65
C ARG A 238 8.84 9.50 12.53
N MET A 239 9.57 9.53 11.41
CA MET A 239 10.87 8.86 11.29
C MET A 239 11.89 9.45 12.28
N PRO A 240 12.90 8.67 12.71
CA PRO A 240 13.94 9.14 13.63
C PRO A 240 14.64 10.41 13.13
N GLU A 241 15.20 11.17 14.07
CA GLU A 241 16.11 12.28 13.75
C GLU A 241 17.42 11.75 13.15
N GLU A 242 17.98 12.53 12.24
CA GLU A 242 19.28 12.26 11.64
C GLU A 242 20.38 12.42 12.71
N VAL A 243 21.35 11.50 12.74
CA VAL A 243 22.52 11.57 13.64
C VAL A 243 23.67 12.34 13.01
#